data_AF-R0IPA1-F1
#
_entry.id   AF-R0IPA1-F1
#
_cell.length_a   1.000
_cell.length_b   1.000
_cell.length_c   1.000
_cell.angle_alpha   90.00
_cell.angle_beta   90.00
_cell.angle_gamma   90.00
#
_symmetry.space_group_name_H-M   'P 1'
#
loop_
_entity.id
_entity.type
_entity.pdbx_description
1 polymer ?
#
loop_
_entity_poly.entity_id
_entity_poly.type
_entity_poly.pdbx_seq_one_letter_code
_entity_poly.pdbx_strand_id
1 'polypeptide(L)'
;MASPQPRRIIKRHHDDDEEALDNAKRRKRSDSQTSSQFELSDEDRLLLKLKEQDSMPWKDIAARFQSELQKSYQIPALQMRYKRLRERMRVWTDVDRKALRMAHEYWVQNKFEIISQKMLEFGAQEKWTARQCSRQWQMMDHPPIPYSQFEPHLQHGFAPYAMSPVEPSSSNGPLFLHT
;
A
#
# COMPACT_ATOMS: atom_id res chain seq x y z
N MET A 1 -1.68 35.90 -58.95
CA MET A 1 -1.00 34.69 -58.43
C MET A 1 -0.23 35.09 -57.19
N ALA A 2 -0.66 34.66 -56.00
CA ALA A 2 0.00 34.98 -54.73
C ALA A 2 0.32 33.67 -54.01
N SER A 3 1.62 33.38 -53.83
CA SER A 3 2.12 32.24 -53.07
C SER A 3 2.10 32.55 -51.56
N PRO A 4 1.65 31.64 -50.69
CA PRO A 4 1.76 31.83 -49.25
C PRO A 4 3.11 31.32 -48.70
N GLN A 5 3.68 32.12 -47.80
CA GLN A 5 4.88 31.84 -47.00
C GLN A 5 4.68 30.67 -46.01
N PRO A 6 5.74 29.92 -45.64
CA PRO A 6 5.65 28.79 -44.70
C PRO A 6 5.60 29.27 -43.24
N ARG A 7 4.59 28.80 -42.48
CA ARG A 7 4.49 29.03 -41.04
C ARG A 7 5.39 28.05 -40.27
N ARG A 8 6.22 28.61 -39.40
CA ARG A 8 7.08 27.90 -38.43
C ARG A 8 6.24 27.05 -37.47
N ILE A 9 6.59 25.77 -37.33
CA ILE A 9 6.03 24.88 -36.32
C ILE A 9 6.73 25.16 -34.99
N ILE A 10 5.99 25.71 -34.02
CA ILE A 10 6.44 25.83 -32.64
C ILE A 10 5.90 24.63 -31.87
N LYS A 11 6.81 23.74 -31.45
CA LYS A 11 6.58 22.68 -30.46
C LYS A 11 6.13 23.33 -29.15
N ARG A 12 4.94 22.97 -28.67
CA ARG A 12 4.51 23.23 -27.29
C ARG A 12 4.60 21.92 -26.51
N HIS A 13 5.63 21.84 -25.68
CA HIS A 13 5.74 20.96 -24.52
C HIS A 13 4.61 21.32 -23.56
N HIS A 14 3.76 20.36 -23.19
CA HIS A 14 2.72 20.54 -22.18
C HIS A 14 3.15 19.68 -20.98
N ASP A 15 3.47 20.37 -19.88
CA ASP A 15 3.82 19.80 -18.58
C ASP A 15 2.61 19.06 -17.96
N ASP A 16 2.82 17.79 -17.62
CA ASP A 16 1.91 16.87 -16.93
C ASP A 16 2.14 16.92 -15.38
N ASP A 17 2.12 18.11 -14.78
CA ASP A 17 2.44 18.29 -13.34
C ASP A 17 1.30 18.90 -12.49
N GLU A 18 0.04 18.79 -12.93
CA GLU A 18 -1.12 19.38 -12.22
C GLU A 18 -2.26 18.37 -11.90
N GLU A 19 -2.01 17.06 -11.89
CA GLU A 19 -3.04 16.05 -11.50
C GLU A 19 -2.98 15.61 -10.02
N ALA A 20 -1.97 16.02 -9.24
CA ALA A 20 -1.74 15.46 -7.90
C ALA A 20 -2.54 16.13 -6.75
N LEU A 21 -3.11 17.33 -6.95
CA LEU A 21 -3.67 18.13 -5.84
C LEU A 21 -5.21 18.11 -5.74
N ASP A 22 -5.93 17.61 -6.75
CA ASP A 22 -7.40 17.61 -6.79
C ASP A 22 -8.07 16.33 -6.26
N ASN A 23 -7.29 15.34 -5.82
CA ASN A 23 -7.86 14.09 -5.29
C ASN A 23 -8.28 14.18 -3.81
N ALA A 24 -7.93 15.26 -3.10
CA ALA A 24 -8.22 15.42 -1.67
C ALA A 24 -9.63 15.98 -1.36
N LYS A 25 -10.42 16.38 -2.37
CA LYS A 25 -11.73 17.04 -2.15
C LYS A 25 -12.91 16.48 -2.92
N ARG A 26 -12.73 15.38 -3.66
CA ARG A 26 -13.80 14.78 -4.44
C ARG A 26 -14.17 13.39 -3.91
N ARG A 27 -15.32 13.37 -3.24
CA ARG A 27 -16.14 12.21 -2.83
C ARG A 27 -15.81 11.66 -1.44
N LYS A 28 -16.45 12.31 -0.47
CA LYS A 28 -17.16 11.65 0.65
C LYS A 28 -18.17 10.64 0.07
N ARG A 29 -17.68 9.52 -0.47
CA ARG A 29 -18.47 8.32 -0.76
C ARG A 29 -18.52 7.57 0.55
N SER A 30 -19.72 7.36 1.07
CA SER A 30 -20.01 6.61 2.28
C SER A 30 -19.12 5.36 2.36
N ASP A 31 -18.13 5.43 3.22
CA ASP A 31 -17.33 4.29 3.63
C ASP A 31 -18.14 3.53 4.69
N SER A 32 -18.01 2.20 4.72
CA SER A 32 -18.78 1.24 5.54
C SER A 32 -20.06 0.67 4.94
N GLN A 33 -19.96 0.00 3.77
CA GLN A 33 -20.87 -1.11 3.42
C GLN A 33 -20.11 -2.44 3.32
N THR A 34 -19.16 -2.67 4.22
CA THR A 34 -18.33 -3.88 4.23
C THR A 34 -18.82 -4.94 5.22
N SER A 35 -19.94 -4.71 5.92
CA SER A 35 -20.50 -5.69 6.88
C SER A 35 -22.02 -5.66 7.00
N SER A 36 -22.74 -4.93 6.15
CA SER A 36 -24.20 -4.99 6.10
C SER A 36 -24.61 -6.03 5.06
N GLN A 37 -25.34 -7.04 5.53
CA GLN A 37 -25.98 -8.06 4.72
C GLN A 37 -26.58 -7.41 3.47
N PHE A 38 -26.03 -7.72 2.30
CA PHE A 38 -26.42 -7.10 1.05
C PHE A 38 -27.87 -7.48 0.74
N GLU A 39 -28.79 -6.53 0.91
CA GLU A 39 -30.20 -6.74 0.59
C GLU A 39 -30.44 -6.57 -0.91
N LEU A 40 -30.87 -7.66 -1.54
CA LEU A 40 -31.28 -7.66 -2.93
C LEU A 40 -32.60 -6.93 -3.10
N SER A 41 -32.66 -6.00 -4.06
CA SER A 41 -33.91 -5.46 -4.58
C SER A 41 -34.78 -6.58 -5.16
N ASP A 42 -36.11 -6.42 -5.11
CA ASP A 42 -37.07 -7.40 -5.66
C ASP A 42 -36.79 -7.75 -7.13
N GLU A 43 -36.36 -6.77 -7.92
CA GLU A 43 -35.96 -6.98 -9.32
C GLU A 43 -34.73 -7.88 -9.45
N ASP A 44 -33.73 -7.71 -8.56
CA ASP A 44 -32.51 -8.52 -8.56
C ASP A 44 -32.83 -9.96 -8.11
N ARG A 45 -33.75 -10.13 -7.14
CA ARG A 45 -34.24 -11.45 -6.71
C ARG A 45 -34.97 -12.18 -7.82
N LEU A 46 -35.85 -11.48 -8.54
CA LEU A 46 -36.55 -12.04 -9.70
C LEU A 46 -35.56 -12.46 -10.80
N LEU A 47 -34.58 -11.61 -11.10
CA LEU A 47 -33.57 -11.89 -12.12
C LEU A 47 -32.75 -13.15 -11.80
N LEU A 48 -32.33 -13.30 -10.54
CA LEU A 48 -31.62 -14.49 -10.07
C LEU A 48 -32.47 -15.75 -10.21
N LYS A 49 -33.71 -15.71 -9.70
CA LYS A 49 -34.63 -16.86 -9.75
C LYS A 49 -34.84 -17.34 -11.19
N LEU A 50 -35.25 -16.43 -12.08
CA LEU A 50 -35.53 -16.79 -13.47
C LEU A 50 -34.27 -17.35 -14.18
N LYS A 51 -33.09 -16.82 -13.88
CA LYS A 51 -31.86 -17.20 -14.58
C LYS A 51 -31.17 -18.44 -14.02
N GLU A 52 -31.13 -18.61 -12.70
CA GLU A 52 -30.38 -19.69 -12.02
C GLU A 52 -31.28 -20.86 -11.62
N GLN A 53 -32.47 -20.59 -11.08
CA GLN A 53 -33.39 -21.64 -10.64
C GLN A 53 -34.20 -22.18 -11.81
N ASP A 54 -34.83 -21.30 -12.59
CA ASP A 54 -35.74 -21.71 -13.67
C ASP A 54 -35.01 -21.89 -15.02
N SER A 55 -33.74 -21.48 -15.10
CA SER A 55 -32.89 -21.58 -16.30
C SER A 55 -33.52 -20.98 -17.57
N MET A 56 -34.35 -19.94 -17.44
CA MET A 56 -35.04 -19.32 -18.58
C MET A 56 -34.07 -18.60 -19.54
N PRO A 57 -34.39 -18.57 -20.85
CA PRO A 57 -33.65 -17.78 -21.82
C PRO A 57 -33.96 -16.28 -21.63
N TRP A 58 -33.01 -15.41 -22.01
CA TRP A 58 -33.11 -13.97 -21.78
C TRP A 58 -34.35 -13.30 -22.38
N LYS A 59 -34.85 -13.81 -23.51
CA LYS A 59 -36.08 -13.30 -24.15
C LYS A 59 -37.29 -13.47 -23.24
N ASP A 60 -37.43 -14.63 -22.62
CA ASP A 60 -38.56 -14.96 -21.75
C ASP A 60 -38.44 -14.23 -20.40
N ILE A 61 -37.21 -14.05 -19.91
CA ILE A 61 -36.93 -13.20 -18.74
C ILE A 61 -37.40 -11.76 -19.01
N ALA A 62 -37.08 -11.19 -20.17
CA ALA A 62 -37.54 -9.83 -20.49
C ALA A 62 -39.08 -9.72 -20.54
N ALA A 63 -39.76 -10.74 -21.07
CA ALA A 63 -41.22 -10.80 -21.05
C ALA A 63 -41.79 -10.89 -19.63
N ARG A 64 -41.19 -11.68 -18.74
CA ARG A 64 -41.55 -11.78 -17.31
C ARG A 64 -41.41 -10.44 -16.59
N PHE A 65 -40.33 -9.71 -16.84
CA PHE A 65 -40.11 -8.37 -16.27
C PHE A 65 -41.20 -7.38 -16.73
N GLN A 66 -41.63 -7.48 -17.99
CA GLN A 66 -42.73 -6.66 -18.50
C GLN A 66 -44.08 -7.05 -17.87
N SER A 67 -44.35 -8.34 -17.65
CA SER A 67 -45.63 -8.79 -17.09
C SER A 67 -45.74 -8.59 -15.57
N GLU A 68 -44.67 -8.89 -14.82
CA GLU A 68 -44.69 -8.91 -13.35
C GLU A 68 -44.35 -7.54 -12.74
N LEU A 69 -43.49 -6.76 -13.40
CA LEU A 69 -43.00 -5.47 -12.89
C LEU A 69 -43.42 -4.28 -13.75
N GLN A 70 -44.10 -4.52 -14.87
CA GLN A 70 -44.44 -3.49 -15.88
C GLN A 70 -43.21 -2.72 -16.38
N LYS A 71 -42.02 -3.37 -16.39
CA LYS A 71 -40.75 -2.76 -16.82
C LYS A 71 -40.19 -3.45 -18.04
N SER A 72 -39.98 -2.67 -19.10
CA SER A 72 -39.35 -3.13 -20.32
C SER A 72 -37.83 -2.96 -20.24
N TYR A 73 -37.10 -4.08 -20.32
CA TYR A 73 -35.65 -4.08 -20.38
C TYR A 73 -35.16 -4.70 -21.68
N GLN A 74 -34.13 -4.10 -22.26
CA GLN A 74 -33.39 -4.71 -23.35
C GLN A 74 -32.56 -5.89 -22.81
N ILE A 75 -32.44 -6.97 -23.59
CA ILE A 75 -31.70 -8.18 -23.20
C ILE A 75 -30.26 -7.88 -22.72
N PRO A 76 -29.47 -7.04 -23.43
CA PRO A 76 -28.12 -6.69 -22.97
C PRO A 76 -28.11 -6.01 -21.60
N ALA A 77 -29.13 -5.21 -21.28
CA ALA A 77 -29.24 -4.57 -19.98
C ALA A 77 -29.46 -5.60 -18.85
N LEU A 78 -30.33 -6.59 -19.07
CA LEU A 78 -30.56 -7.69 -18.12
C LEU A 78 -29.31 -8.56 -17.94
N GLN A 79 -28.60 -8.87 -19.03
CA GLN A 79 -27.35 -9.61 -18.99
C GLN A 79 -26.29 -8.89 -18.15
N MET A 80 -26.10 -7.59 -18.41
CA MET A 80 -25.14 -6.77 -17.66
C MET A 80 -25.53 -6.62 -16.20
N ARG A 81 -26.83 -6.46 -15.92
CA ARG A 81 -27.35 -6.41 -14.56
C ARG A 81 -27.07 -7.71 -13.82
N TYR A 82 -27.41 -8.86 -14.41
CA TYR A 82 -27.14 -10.18 -13.83
C TYR A 82 -25.63 -10.41 -13.61
N LYS A 83 -24.79 -10.06 -14.59
CA LYS A 83 -23.33 -10.15 -14.46
C LYS A 83 -22.82 -9.38 -13.22
N ARG A 84 -23.25 -8.11 -13.06
CA ARG A 84 -22.86 -7.27 -11.91
C ARG A 84 -23.46 -7.76 -10.60
N LEU A 85 -24.65 -8.32 -10.66
CA LEU A 85 -25.33 -8.91 -9.52
C LEU A 85 -24.55 -10.11 -8.97
N ARG A 86 -24.11 -11.04 -9.84
CA ARG A 86 -23.26 -12.16 -9.43
C ARG A 86 -21.96 -11.72 -8.77
N GLU A 87 -21.31 -10.70 -9.33
CA GLU A 87 -20.07 -10.17 -8.75
C GLU A 87 -20.30 -9.57 -7.36
N ARG A 88 -21.35 -8.77 -7.18
CA ARG A 88 -21.72 -8.22 -5.86
C ARG A 88 -22.02 -9.30 -4.83
N MET A 89 -22.65 -10.40 -5.26
CA MET A 89 -23.01 -11.51 -4.38
C MET A 89 -21.83 -12.44 -4.09
N ARG A 90 -20.64 -12.19 -4.64
CA ARG A 90 -19.48 -13.03 -4.40
C ARG A 90 -19.09 -12.94 -2.93
N VAL A 91 -19.22 -14.06 -2.23
CA VAL A 91 -18.81 -14.19 -0.84
C VAL A 91 -17.43 -14.81 -0.79
N TRP A 92 -16.52 -14.20 -0.04
CA TRP A 92 -15.26 -14.85 0.32
C TRP A 92 -15.57 -16.05 1.20
N THR A 93 -15.14 -17.23 0.81
CA THR A 93 -15.28 -18.42 1.66
C THR A 93 -14.25 -18.42 2.77
N ASP A 94 -14.44 -19.26 3.80
CA ASP A 94 -13.40 -19.46 4.83
C ASP A 94 -12.11 -20.01 4.24
N VAL A 95 -12.22 -20.82 3.18
CA VAL A 95 -11.07 -21.34 2.43
C VAL A 95 -10.32 -20.19 1.75
N ASP A 96 -11.02 -19.28 1.08
CA ASP A 96 -10.40 -18.11 0.44
C ASP A 96 -9.71 -17.21 1.46
N ARG A 97 -10.37 -16.95 2.61
CA ARG A 97 -9.79 -16.15 3.70
C ARG A 97 -8.56 -16.83 4.31
N LYS A 98 -8.58 -18.15 4.47
CA LYS A 98 -7.43 -18.92 4.98
C LYS A 98 -6.27 -18.89 3.99
N ALA A 99 -6.56 -19.14 2.70
CA ALA A 99 -5.56 -19.08 1.64
C ALA A 99 -4.92 -17.69 1.55
N LEU A 100 -5.72 -16.62 1.64
CA LEU A 100 -5.22 -15.25 1.66
C LEU A 100 -4.26 -15.00 2.82
N ARG A 101 -4.63 -15.43 4.04
CA ARG A 101 -3.76 -15.30 5.22
C ARG A 101 -2.43 -16.04 5.03
N MET A 102 -2.49 -17.29 4.56
CA MET A 102 -1.28 -18.09 4.30
C MET A 102 -0.39 -17.48 3.22
N ALA A 103 -0.97 -16.98 2.13
CA ALA A 103 -0.23 -16.32 1.06
C ALA A 103 0.46 -15.04 1.55
N HIS A 104 -0.26 -14.24 2.35
CA HIS A 104 0.31 -13.04 2.95
C HIS A 104 1.44 -13.36 3.94
N GLU A 105 1.24 -14.34 4.82
CA GLU A 105 2.26 -14.79 5.77
C GLU A 105 3.52 -15.29 5.06
N TYR A 106 3.35 -16.10 4.01
CA TYR A 106 4.47 -16.54 3.17
C TYR A 106 5.21 -15.35 2.56
N TRP A 107 4.51 -14.37 2.01
CA TRP A 107 5.14 -13.17 1.45
C TRP A 107 5.91 -12.39 2.51
N VAL A 108 5.34 -12.18 3.70
CA VAL A 108 6.03 -11.44 4.78
C VAL A 108 7.37 -12.10 5.13
N GLN A 109 7.39 -13.43 5.24
CA GLN A 109 8.58 -14.20 5.59
C GLN A 109 9.60 -14.28 4.43
N ASN A 110 9.12 -14.31 3.19
CA ASN A 110 9.95 -14.62 2.01
C ASN A 110 10.09 -13.46 1.02
N LYS A 111 9.66 -12.23 1.36
CA LYS A 111 9.64 -11.10 0.42
C LYS A 111 10.99 -10.86 -0.25
N PHE A 112 12.09 -10.96 0.49
CA PHE A 112 13.42 -10.72 -0.06
C PHE A 112 13.96 -11.91 -0.86
N GLU A 113 13.49 -13.12 -0.56
CA GLU A 113 13.75 -14.29 -1.40
C GLU A 113 13.07 -14.11 -2.76
N ILE A 114 11.79 -13.72 -2.77
CA ILE A 114 11.02 -13.40 -3.98
C ILE A 114 11.70 -12.26 -4.77
N ILE A 115 12.12 -11.19 -4.09
CA ILE A 115 12.83 -10.06 -4.72
C ILE A 115 14.14 -10.55 -5.37
N SER A 116 14.95 -11.32 -4.62
CA SER A 116 16.24 -11.79 -5.10
C SER A 116 16.15 -12.62 -6.38
N GLN A 117 15.12 -13.44 -6.50
CA GLN A 117 14.83 -14.24 -7.70
C GLN A 117 14.44 -13.35 -8.89
N LYS A 118 13.80 -12.21 -8.64
CA LYS A 118 13.36 -11.27 -9.67
C LYS A 118 14.40 -10.23 -10.10
N MET A 119 15.47 -10.04 -9.33
CA MET A 119 16.50 -9.01 -9.61
C MET A 119 17.06 -9.08 -11.04
N LEU A 120 17.31 -10.28 -11.57
CA LEU A 120 17.82 -10.45 -12.94
C LEU A 120 16.79 -10.06 -14.00
N GLU A 121 15.50 -10.37 -13.78
CA GLU A 121 14.42 -9.98 -14.69
C GLU A 121 14.27 -8.45 -14.76
N PHE A 122 14.66 -7.74 -13.70
CA PHE A 122 14.66 -6.29 -13.62
C PHE A 122 16.00 -5.64 -14.02
N GLY A 123 16.93 -6.40 -14.61
CA GLY A 123 18.16 -5.87 -15.19
C GLY A 123 19.38 -5.84 -14.26
N ALA A 124 19.33 -6.52 -13.11
CA ALA A 124 20.54 -6.77 -12.34
C ALA A 124 21.54 -7.58 -13.19
N GLN A 125 22.81 -7.21 -13.13
CA GLN A 125 23.86 -7.86 -13.92
C GLN A 125 24.34 -9.18 -13.29
N GLU A 126 24.03 -9.39 -12.01
CA GLU A 126 24.43 -10.58 -11.25
C GLU A 126 23.35 -11.02 -10.27
N LYS A 127 23.52 -12.22 -9.71
CA LYS A 127 22.61 -12.78 -8.73
C LYS A 127 22.87 -12.16 -7.36
N TRP A 128 21.82 -11.61 -6.77
CA TRP A 128 21.82 -11.11 -5.41
C TRP A 128 21.11 -12.11 -4.49
N THR A 129 21.61 -12.30 -3.28
CA THR A 129 20.92 -13.11 -2.26
C THR A 129 19.84 -12.28 -1.55
N ALA A 130 18.83 -12.95 -1.00
CA ALA A 130 17.78 -12.30 -0.20
C ALA A 130 18.33 -11.36 0.89
N ARG A 131 19.41 -11.77 1.57
CA ARG A 131 20.04 -10.97 2.63
C ARG A 131 20.68 -9.68 2.09
N GLN A 132 21.32 -9.74 0.93
CA GLN A 132 21.90 -8.56 0.28
C GLN A 132 20.80 -7.59 -0.17
N CYS A 133 19.75 -8.11 -0.81
CA CYS A 133 18.59 -7.30 -1.19
C CYS A 133 17.95 -6.64 0.04
N SER A 134 17.77 -7.36 1.15
CA SER A 134 17.23 -6.81 2.39
C SER A 134 18.08 -5.68 2.96
N ARG A 135 19.40 -5.87 3.02
CA ARG A 135 20.32 -4.86 3.54
C ARG A 135 20.30 -3.60 2.68
N GLN A 136 20.37 -3.78 1.36
CA GLN A 136 20.35 -2.66 0.43
C GLN A 136 19.03 -1.90 0.50
N TRP A 137 17.90 -2.60 0.61
CA TRP A 137 16.59 -1.99 0.76
C TRP A 137 16.51 -1.10 2.01
N GLN A 138 16.99 -1.58 3.16
CA GLN A 138 17.02 -0.79 4.40
C GLN A 138 17.90 0.47 4.28
N MET A 139 19.01 0.40 3.54
CA MET A 139 19.88 1.56 3.30
C MET A 139 19.26 2.61 2.39
N MET A 140 18.36 2.20 1.48
CA MET A 140 17.65 3.12 0.59
C MET A 140 16.42 3.73 1.28
N ASP A 141 15.75 2.93 2.12
CA ASP A 141 14.52 3.32 2.84
C ASP A 141 14.82 4.21 4.07
N HIS A 142 16.02 4.10 4.64
CA HIS A 142 16.54 5.03 5.64
C HIS A 142 17.62 5.90 4.99
N PRO A 143 17.37 7.19 4.68
CA PRO A 143 18.44 8.08 4.26
C PRO A 143 19.53 8.03 5.33
N PRO A 144 20.82 7.95 4.95
CA PRO A 144 21.90 7.98 5.93
C PRO A 144 21.69 9.24 6.76
N ILE A 145 21.44 9.05 8.07
CA ILE A 145 21.38 10.16 9.02
C ILE A 145 22.67 10.95 8.76
N PRO A 146 22.58 12.22 8.30
CA PRO A 146 23.79 12.97 8.03
C PRO A 146 24.60 12.98 9.31
N TYR A 147 25.90 12.75 9.17
CA TYR A 147 26.87 12.64 10.25
C TYR A 147 26.82 13.86 11.22
N SER A 148 26.12 14.93 10.86
CA SER A 148 25.78 16.10 11.67
C SER A 148 24.94 15.80 12.94
N GLN A 149 24.43 14.59 13.14
CA GLN A 149 23.75 14.22 14.40
C GLN A 149 24.66 13.55 15.44
N PHE A 150 25.92 13.25 15.09
CA PHE A 150 26.98 13.06 16.08
C PHE A 150 27.51 14.43 16.51
N GLU A 151 26.65 15.25 17.12
CA GLU A 151 27.15 16.32 17.96
C GLU A 151 27.59 15.64 19.27
N PRO A 152 28.90 15.52 19.56
CA PRO A 152 29.29 15.20 20.92
C PRO A 152 28.73 16.36 21.72
N HIS A 153 27.83 16.09 22.66
CA HIS A 153 27.48 17.05 23.69
C HIS A 153 28.77 17.43 24.41
N LEU A 154 29.45 18.44 23.87
CA LEU A 154 30.40 19.28 24.57
C LEU A 154 29.55 19.89 25.68
N GLN A 155 29.61 19.22 26.84
CA GLN A 155 29.14 19.71 28.12
C GLN A 155 29.68 21.12 28.30
N HIS A 156 28.85 22.09 27.94
CA HIS A 156 29.03 23.47 28.30
C HIS A 156 28.78 23.56 29.80
N GLY A 157 29.89 23.66 30.53
CA GLY A 157 30.02 24.48 31.72
C GLY A 157 29.64 23.83 33.04
N PHE A 158 30.65 23.30 33.73
CA PHE A 158 30.91 23.40 35.19
C PHE A 158 32.31 22.75 35.39
N ALA A 159 33.35 23.32 35.98
CA ALA A 159 33.63 24.58 36.65
C ALA A 159 35.19 24.73 36.68
N PRO A 160 35.75 25.88 37.07
CA PRO A 160 37.14 26.26 36.84
C PRO A 160 38.11 25.63 37.85
N TYR A 161 39.37 25.56 37.44
CA TYR A 161 40.54 25.40 38.30
C TYR A 161 40.47 26.27 39.56
N ALA A 162 40.30 25.64 40.73
CA ALA A 162 40.86 26.07 42.01
C ALA A 162 40.49 25.03 43.08
N MET A 163 41.46 24.23 43.51
CA MET A 163 41.80 24.00 44.92
C MET A 163 42.87 22.89 44.96
N SER A 164 44.07 23.27 45.38
CA SER A 164 45.15 22.35 45.75
C SER A 164 44.67 21.36 46.83
N PRO A 165 44.99 20.07 46.74
CA PRO A 165 44.98 19.20 47.89
C PRO A 165 46.11 19.66 48.84
N VAL A 166 45.74 20.09 50.04
CA VAL A 166 46.67 20.17 51.17
C VAL A 166 47.18 18.76 51.46
N GLU A 167 48.49 18.56 51.33
CA GLU A 167 49.15 17.30 51.63
C GLU A 167 48.97 16.95 53.12
N PRO A 168 48.56 15.72 53.46
CA PRO A 168 48.68 15.24 54.82
C PRO A 168 50.15 14.94 55.14
N SER A 169 50.62 15.56 56.22
CA SER A 169 51.89 15.40 56.89
C SER A 169 52.38 13.95 56.90
N SER A 170 53.52 13.69 56.26
CA SER A 170 54.31 12.47 56.45
C SER A 170 55.64 12.81 57.09
N SER A 171 56.10 11.92 57.99
CA SER A 171 57.31 11.97 58.82
C SER A 171 57.05 12.58 60.22
N ASN A 172 57.25 11.91 61.36
CA ASN A 172 58.27 10.91 61.68
C ASN A 172 57.94 10.27 63.06
N GLY A 173 58.10 8.94 63.23
CA GLY A 173 58.16 8.33 64.58
C GLY A 173 58.02 6.80 64.59
N PRO A 174 58.87 6.04 65.32
CA PRO A 174 59.29 4.70 64.90
C PRO A 174 58.66 3.52 65.68
N LEU A 175 58.72 2.35 65.03
CA LEU A 175 58.97 0.99 65.54
C LEU A 175 58.15 0.46 66.74
N PHE A 176 57.58 -0.74 66.63
CA PHE A 176 58.12 -1.94 67.29
C PHE A 176 57.47 -3.22 66.74
N LEU A 177 58.32 -4.19 66.42
CA LEU A 177 58.01 -5.55 65.99
C LEU A 177 57.46 -6.39 67.15
N HIS A 178 56.61 -7.37 66.82
CA HIS A 178 56.34 -8.52 67.68
C HIS A 178 57.59 -9.38 67.88
N THR A 179 57.80 -9.79 69.14
CA THR A 179 57.93 -11.20 69.53
C THR A 179 57.11 -11.41 70.79
#